data_AF-A0A427R0F7-F1
#
_entry.id   AF-A0A427R0F7-F1
#
_cell.length_a   1.000
_cell.length_b   1.000
_cell.length_c   1.000
_cell.angle_alpha   90.00
_cell.angle_beta   90.00
_cell.angle_gamma   90.00
#
_symmetry.space_group_name_H-M   'P 1'
#
loop_
_entity.id
_entity.type
_entity.pdbx_description
1 polymer ?
#
loop_
_entity_poly.entity_id
_entity_poly.type
_entity_poly.pdbx_seq_one_letter_code
_entity_poly.pdbx_strand_id
1 'polypeptide(L)'
;MKKRLGIVSAVICCAMGTTHAGQNVCVFDLLGKSGESYKMMEEWALAAKSWQADITLIPFQDEALVDRRLREGKCDAAYMTSMRARNYNKFAGSIDAIGGVTSNAIAQKAISYVLDQRNKHRMLTTQNGTNYEVVGIVQIGLAYLFVRDRNLNSIEKVRGTKFAILQYDAAQKIMVESVGAQPIPSEITDFVKKLNSGQVEAIAAPAYAYKPLEIGKGIGANGAMFTFPVVNVTGDLIARSDKFPANFGMKSREWFIKQLPQNFAMVKRLETGIPPKIKLNFSAEDKLKYQKILREGRLGLTKQGVYDATMMSVLKRARCTIERTNFECTLTGE
;
A
#
# COMPACT_ATOMS: atom_id res chain seq x y z
N MET A 1 -74.42 -31.04 -3.73
CA MET A 1 -73.00 -31.49 -3.77
C MET A 1 -72.38 -31.12 -5.11
N LYS A 2 -71.62 -30.02 -5.22
CA LYS A 2 -70.81 -29.69 -6.40
C LYS A 2 -69.43 -29.25 -5.92
N LYS A 3 -68.43 -30.10 -6.14
CA LYS A 3 -67.01 -29.90 -5.78
C LYS A 3 -66.44 -28.74 -6.62
N ARG A 4 -65.89 -27.71 -5.96
CA ARG A 4 -65.04 -26.70 -6.60
C ARG A 4 -63.60 -27.22 -6.60
N LEU A 5 -63.02 -27.36 -7.78
CA LEU A 5 -61.61 -27.72 -7.99
C LEU A 5 -60.82 -26.40 -8.07
N GLY A 6 -60.04 -26.08 -7.03
CA GLY A 6 -59.14 -24.94 -7.02
C GLY A 6 -57.81 -25.30 -7.65
N ILE A 7 -57.44 -24.61 -8.73
CA ILE A 7 -56.11 -24.70 -9.35
C ILE A 7 -55.18 -23.75 -8.59
N VAL A 8 -54.22 -24.30 -7.87
CA VAL A 8 -53.12 -23.54 -7.25
C VAL A 8 -52.00 -23.45 -8.28
N SER A 9 -51.80 -22.27 -8.86
CA SER A 9 -50.62 -21.98 -9.69
C SER A 9 -49.42 -21.73 -8.78
N ALA A 10 -48.48 -22.67 -8.75
CA ALA A 10 -47.19 -22.50 -8.10
C ALA A 10 -46.29 -21.63 -8.99
N VAL A 11 -46.08 -20.37 -8.60
CA VAL A 11 -45.06 -19.50 -9.20
C VAL A 11 -43.70 -19.94 -8.68
N ILE A 12 -42.97 -20.69 -9.50
CA ILE A 12 -41.55 -21.00 -9.27
C ILE A 12 -40.77 -19.73 -9.57
N CYS A 13 -40.37 -19.02 -8.51
CA CYS A 13 -39.44 -17.90 -8.61
C CYS A 13 -38.03 -18.49 -8.80
N CYS A 14 -37.63 -18.73 -10.05
CA CYS A 14 -36.23 -19.01 -10.37
C CYS A 14 -35.42 -17.77 -9.99
N ALA A 15 -34.68 -17.85 -8.88
CA ALA A 15 -33.60 -16.92 -8.60
C ALA A 15 -32.55 -17.12 -9.71
N MET A 16 -32.64 -16.32 -10.77
CA MET A 16 -31.58 -16.18 -11.76
C MET A 16 -30.38 -15.58 -11.03
N GLY A 17 -29.47 -16.45 -10.58
CA GLY A 17 -28.14 -16.01 -10.17
C GLY A 17 -27.52 -15.32 -11.39
N THR A 18 -27.30 -14.01 -11.30
CA THR A 18 -26.51 -13.29 -12.29
C THR A 18 -25.11 -13.88 -12.26
N THR A 19 -24.84 -14.82 -13.17
CA THR A 19 -23.48 -15.29 -13.44
C THR A 19 -22.71 -14.11 -13.98
N HIS A 20 -21.90 -13.48 -13.14
CA HIS A 20 -21.00 -12.44 -13.61
C HIS A 20 -20.00 -13.12 -14.56
N ALA A 21 -19.84 -12.56 -15.76
CA ALA A 21 -18.75 -12.97 -16.65
C ALA A 21 -17.41 -12.89 -15.89
N GLY A 22 -16.46 -13.77 -16.23
CA GLY A 22 -15.16 -13.84 -15.53
C GLY A 22 -14.50 -12.47 -15.39
N GLN A 23 -14.02 -12.14 -14.19
CA GLN A 23 -13.43 -10.85 -13.85
C GLN A 23 -11.94 -10.85 -14.17
N ASN A 24 -11.50 -9.87 -14.95
CA ASN A 24 -10.08 -9.64 -15.22
C ASN A 24 -9.46 -8.81 -14.11
N VAL A 25 -8.38 -9.31 -13.50
CA VAL A 25 -7.68 -8.62 -12.41
C VAL A 25 -6.24 -8.35 -12.80
N CYS A 26 -5.91 -7.07 -12.95
CA CYS A 26 -4.55 -6.63 -13.25
C CYS A 26 -3.71 -6.62 -11.96
N VAL A 27 -2.59 -7.33 -11.92
CA VAL A 27 -1.75 -7.44 -10.71
C VAL A 27 -0.38 -6.86 -10.98
N PHE A 28 -0.03 -5.79 -10.27
CA PHE A 28 1.33 -5.26 -10.24
C PHE A 28 2.21 -6.09 -9.30
N ASP A 29 3.37 -6.53 -9.80
CA ASP A 29 4.46 -7.09 -9.00
C ASP A 29 5.81 -6.80 -9.69
N LEU A 30 6.84 -6.44 -8.92
CA LEU A 30 8.20 -6.21 -9.42
C LEU A 30 8.75 -7.38 -10.24
N LEU A 31 8.38 -8.62 -9.90
CA LEU A 31 8.82 -9.83 -10.57
C LEU A 31 7.75 -10.45 -11.49
N GLY A 32 6.65 -9.72 -11.74
CA GLY A 32 5.50 -10.23 -12.49
C GLY A 32 4.95 -11.50 -11.85
N LYS A 33 4.74 -12.55 -12.65
CA LYS A 33 4.19 -13.85 -12.17
C LYS A 33 5.02 -14.51 -11.07
N SER A 34 6.32 -14.21 -11.01
CA SER A 34 7.24 -14.89 -10.08
C SER A 34 7.28 -14.24 -8.69
N GLY A 35 6.65 -13.08 -8.51
CA GLY A 35 6.72 -12.33 -7.27
C GLY A 35 5.71 -12.77 -6.21
N GLU A 36 5.96 -12.36 -4.97
CA GLU A 36 5.19 -12.80 -3.81
C GLU A 36 3.79 -12.16 -3.79
N SER A 37 3.65 -10.92 -4.29
CA SER A 37 2.33 -10.30 -4.40
C SER A 37 1.46 -11.03 -5.43
N TYR A 38 2.04 -11.46 -6.57
CA TYR A 38 1.29 -12.23 -7.57
C TYR A 38 0.83 -13.59 -7.04
N LYS A 39 1.71 -14.33 -6.36
CA LYS A 39 1.37 -15.63 -5.72
C LYS A 39 0.24 -15.49 -4.70
N MET A 40 0.26 -14.44 -3.89
CA MET A 40 -0.82 -14.17 -2.95
C MET A 40 -2.14 -13.85 -3.67
N MET A 41 -2.08 -13.20 -4.83
CA MET A 41 -3.28 -13.00 -5.67
C MET A 41 -3.80 -14.30 -6.27
N GLU A 42 -2.95 -15.28 -6.58
CA GLU A 42 -3.37 -16.63 -7.00
C GLU A 42 -4.17 -17.32 -5.90
N GLU A 43 -3.69 -17.28 -4.65
CA GLU A 43 -4.42 -17.82 -3.49
C GLU A 43 -5.74 -17.09 -3.26
N TRP A 44 -5.76 -15.75 -3.40
CA TRP A 44 -6.98 -14.95 -3.33
C TRP A 44 -7.97 -15.32 -4.43
N ALA A 45 -7.52 -15.49 -5.67
CA ALA A 45 -8.35 -15.87 -6.81
C ALA A 45 -9.01 -17.25 -6.60
N LEU A 46 -8.29 -18.19 -5.99
CA LEU A 46 -8.84 -19.49 -5.60
C LEU A 46 -9.93 -19.34 -4.54
N ALA A 47 -9.71 -18.52 -3.51
CA ALA A 47 -10.70 -18.25 -2.47
C ALA A 47 -11.95 -17.55 -3.02
N ALA A 48 -11.78 -16.64 -3.99
CA ALA A 48 -12.83 -15.85 -4.61
C ALA A 48 -13.90 -16.70 -5.33
N LYS A 49 -13.55 -17.91 -5.78
CA LYS A 49 -14.51 -18.88 -6.33
C LYS A 49 -15.64 -19.22 -5.36
N SER A 50 -15.33 -19.35 -4.07
CA SER A 50 -16.33 -19.60 -3.01
C SER A 50 -17.28 -18.41 -2.79
N TRP A 51 -16.94 -17.24 -3.34
CA TRP A 51 -17.73 -16.02 -3.30
C TRP A 51 -18.36 -15.69 -4.66
N GLN A 52 -18.42 -16.67 -5.58
CA GLN A 52 -19.04 -16.58 -6.90
C GLN A 52 -18.34 -15.61 -7.87
N ALA A 53 -17.05 -15.34 -7.66
CA ALA A 53 -16.22 -14.61 -8.61
C ALA A 53 -15.27 -15.57 -9.34
N ASP A 54 -15.19 -15.45 -10.66
CA ASP A 54 -14.30 -16.25 -11.50
C ASP A 54 -13.18 -15.36 -12.02
N ILE A 55 -12.01 -15.49 -11.39
CA ILE A 55 -10.93 -14.51 -11.51
C ILE A 55 -9.90 -14.96 -12.54
N THR A 56 -9.61 -14.08 -13.51
CA THR A 56 -8.45 -14.19 -14.39
C THR A 56 -7.40 -13.16 -14.00
N LEU A 57 -6.26 -13.63 -13.47
CA LEU A 57 -5.15 -12.75 -13.09
C LEU A 57 -4.26 -12.42 -14.29
N ILE A 58 -3.92 -11.14 -14.43
CA ILE A 58 -3.06 -10.63 -15.49
C ILE A 58 -1.87 -9.91 -14.85
N PRO A 59 -0.64 -10.45 -14.95
CA PRO A 59 0.54 -9.88 -14.32
C PRO A 59 1.06 -8.67 -15.08
N PHE A 60 1.56 -7.68 -14.35
CA PHE A 60 2.26 -6.52 -14.89
C PHE A 60 3.43 -6.12 -13.98
N GLN A 61 4.53 -5.69 -14.59
CA GLN A 61 5.65 -5.06 -13.88
C GLN A 61 5.61 -3.53 -13.96
N ASP A 62 4.74 -2.98 -14.82
CA ASP A 62 4.48 -1.55 -14.94
C ASP A 62 3.19 -1.22 -14.18
N GLU A 63 3.33 -0.58 -13.02
CA GLU A 63 2.21 -0.17 -12.19
C GLU A 63 1.32 0.89 -12.87
N ALA A 64 1.89 1.78 -13.68
CA ALA A 64 1.13 2.81 -14.39
C ALA A 64 0.23 2.19 -15.46
N LEU A 65 0.65 1.07 -16.07
CA LEU A 65 -0.19 0.29 -16.97
C LEU A 65 -1.36 -0.38 -16.21
N VAL A 66 -1.13 -0.89 -14.99
CA VAL A 66 -2.19 -1.47 -14.15
C VAL A 66 -3.27 -0.43 -13.82
N ASP A 67 -2.85 0.74 -13.35
CA ASP A 67 -3.74 1.88 -13.06
C ASP A 67 -4.56 2.32 -14.30
N ARG A 68 -3.89 2.48 -15.44
CA ARG A 68 -4.56 2.83 -16.70
C ARG A 68 -5.60 1.79 -17.11
N ARG A 69 -5.28 0.50 -17.00
CA ARG A 69 -6.20 -0.59 -17.38
C ARG A 69 -7.43 -0.67 -16.46
N LEU A 70 -7.28 -0.39 -15.16
CA LEU A 70 -8.42 -0.28 -14.25
C LEU A 70 -9.33 0.88 -14.66
N ARG A 71 -8.74 2.06 -14.89
CA ARG A 71 -9.47 3.28 -15.26
C ARG A 71 -10.23 3.16 -16.58
N GLU A 72 -9.63 2.49 -17.56
CA GLU A 72 -10.24 2.22 -18.87
C GLU A 72 -11.25 1.05 -18.84
N GLY A 73 -11.46 0.40 -17.69
CA GLY A 73 -12.34 -0.76 -17.57
C GLY A 73 -11.84 -2.01 -18.30
N LYS A 74 -10.56 -2.05 -18.68
CA LYS A 74 -9.89 -3.24 -19.26
C LYS A 74 -9.52 -4.29 -18.21
N CYS A 75 -9.55 -3.89 -16.94
CA CYS A 75 -9.51 -4.76 -15.78
C CYS A 75 -10.66 -4.38 -14.84
N ASP A 76 -11.32 -5.38 -14.29
CA ASP A 76 -12.43 -5.24 -13.34
C ASP A 76 -11.92 -4.97 -11.93
N ALA A 77 -10.72 -5.46 -11.60
CA ALA A 77 -9.99 -5.04 -10.42
C ALA A 77 -8.49 -4.87 -10.72
N ALA A 78 -7.80 -4.17 -9.83
CA ALA A 78 -6.36 -4.02 -9.90
C ALA A 78 -5.70 -4.06 -8.52
N TYR A 79 -4.58 -4.79 -8.43
CA TYR A 79 -3.67 -4.78 -7.29
C TYR A 79 -2.48 -3.87 -7.61
N MET A 80 -2.29 -2.81 -6.82
CA MET A 80 -1.22 -1.82 -6.98
C MET A 80 -0.82 -1.23 -5.61
N THR A 81 0.26 -0.45 -5.55
CA THR A 81 0.65 0.22 -4.30
C THR A 81 -0.44 1.17 -3.83
N SER A 82 -0.62 1.27 -2.51
CA SER A 82 -1.68 2.08 -1.91
C SER A 82 -1.43 3.59 -2.11
N MET A 83 -0.17 3.98 -2.33
CA MET A 83 0.20 5.31 -2.81
C MET A 83 -0.49 5.67 -4.13
N ARG A 84 -0.48 4.76 -5.12
CA ARG A 84 -1.19 4.96 -6.40
C ARG A 84 -2.70 4.75 -6.24
N ALA A 85 -3.10 3.76 -5.44
CA ALA A 85 -4.50 3.44 -5.19
C ALA A 85 -5.27 4.54 -4.42
N ARG A 86 -4.57 5.46 -3.74
CA ARG A 86 -5.17 6.63 -3.07
C ARG A 86 -6.07 7.46 -3.98
N ASN A 87 -5.78 7.47 -5.28
CA ASN A 87 -6.64 8.11 -6.27
C ASN A 87 -8.03 7.47 -6.36
N TYR A 88 -8.17 6.18 -6.06
CA TYR A 88 -9.46 5.45 -6.05
C TYR A 88 -10.14 5.47 -4.69
N ASN A 89 -9.37 5.46 -3.60
CA ASN A 89 -9.90 5.57 -2.25
C ASN A 89 -8.92 6.30 -1.32
N LYS A 90 -9.28 7.51 -0.90
CA LYS A 90 -8.42 8.36 -0.09
C LYS A 90 -8.18 7.80 1.31
N PHE A 91 -9.20 7.20 1.93
CA PHE A 91 -9.09 6.63 3.28
C PHE A 91 -8.10 5.47 3.30
N ALA A 92 -8.32 4.44 2.47
CA ALA A 92 -7.44 3.29 2.37
C ALA A 92 -6.03 3.67 1.89
N GLY A 93 -5.91 4.43 0.80
CA GLY A 93 -4.60 4.82 0.26
C GLY A 93 -3.80 5.79 1.14
N SER A 94 -4.39 6.37 2.18
CA SER A 94 -3.68 7.17 3.19
C SER A 94 -2.99 6.30 4.25
N ILE A 95 -3.13 4.97 4.22
CA ILE A 95 -2.46 4.05 5.14
C ILE A 95 -0.92 4.09 5.00
N ASP A 96 -0.44 4.48 3.82
CA ASP A 96 0.99 4.67 3.49
C ASP A 96 1.49 6.09 3.84
N ALA A 97 0.83 6.78 4.78
CA ALA A 97 1.29 8.11 5.17
C ALA A 97 2.72 8.07 5.72
N ILE A 98 3.58 8.92 5.14
CA ILE A 98 5.01 8.98 5.45
C ILE A 98 5.22 9.26 6.96
N GLY A 99 5.99 8.40 7.62
CA GLY A 99 6.22 8.40 9.07
C GLY A 99 5.02 8.00 9.92
N GLY A 100 3.88 7.66 9.31
CA GLY A 100 2.66 7.27 10.01
C GLY A 100 2.70 5.85 10.59
N VAL A 101 3.59 5.00 10.10
CA VAL A 101 3.75 3.61 10.53
C VAL A 101 5.22 3.29 10.65
N THR A 102 5.70 3.10 11.87
CA THR A 102 7.13 2.96 12.21
C THR A 102 7.55 1.54 12.56
N SER A 103 6.63 0.58 12.53
CA SER A 103 6.94 -0.84 12.76
C SER A 103 5.88 -1.75 12.14
N ASN A 104 6.25 -3.02 11.93
CA ASN A 104 5.33 -4.05 11.43
C ASN A 104 4.16 -4.30 12.39
N ALA A 105 4.37 -4.15 13.70
CA ALA A 105 3.28 -4.27 14.68
C ALA A 105 2.25 -3.15 14.55
N ILE A 106 2.70 -1.93 14.25
CA ILE A 106 1.82 -0.78 13.97
C ILE A 106 1.09 -1.00 12.65
N ALA A 107 1.80 -1.44 11.61
CA ALA A 107 1.22 -1.75 10.30
C ALA A 107 0.12 -2.79 10.42
N GLN A 108 0.36 -3.88 11.15
CA GLN A 108 -0.63 -4.95 11.36
C GLN A 108 -1.89 -4.42 12.04
N LYS A 109 -1.75 -3.58 13.09
CA LYS A 109 -2.90 -2.96 13.76
C LYS A 109 -3.67 -2.02 12.82
N ALA A 110 -2.95 -1.20 12.05
CA ALA A 110 -3.57 -0.29 11.10
C ALA A 110 -4.35 -1.08 10.02
N ILE A 111 -3.70 -2.01 9.32
CA ILE A 111 -4.33 -2.79 8.24
C ILE A 111 -5.54 -3.57 8.76
N SER A 112 -5.43 -4.25 9.91
CA SER A 112 -6.56 -4.95 10.51
C SER A 112 -7.74 -4.02 10.82
N TYR A 113 -7.46 -2.79 11.30
CA TYR A 113 -8.52 -1.80 11.53
C TYR A 113 -9.15 -1.35 10.20
N VAL A 114 -8.34 -0.98 9.20
CA VAL A 114 -8.85 -0.48 7.92
C VAL A 114 -9.75 -1.51 7.24
N LEU A 115 -9.36 -2.79 7.26
CA LEU A 115 -10.11 -3.88 6.63
C LEU A 115 -11.36 -4.32 7.42
N ASP A 116 -11.51 -3.89 8.67
CA ASP A 116 -12.66 -4.26 9.51
C ASP A 116 -13.99 -3.85 8.87
N GLN A 117 -15.00 -4.71 8.99
CA GLN A 117 -16.35 -4.50 8.43
C GLN A 117 -16.98 -3.15 8.84
N ARG A 118 -16.62 -2.60 10.01
CA ARG A 118 -17.09 -1.28 10.47
C ARG A 118 -16.69 -0.15 9.52
N ASN A 119 -15.64 -0.35 8.72
CA ASN A 119 -15.15 0.62 7.75
C ASN A 119 -15.70 0.40 6.33
N LYS A 120 -16.66 -0.51 6.11
CA LYS A 120 -17.19 -0.84 4.77
C LYS A 120 -17.59 0.38 3.93
N HIS A 121 -18.21 1.38 4.54
CA HIS A 121 -18.64 2.60 3.84
C HIS A 121 -17.46 3.47 3.40
N ARG A 122 -16.35 3.43 4.14
CA ARG A 122 -15.10 4.16 3.81
C ARG A 122 -14.29 3.46 2.72
N MET A 123 -14.58 2.18 2.44
CA MET A 123 -13.92 1.41 1.37
C MET A 123 -14.52 1.67 -0.01
N LEU A 124 -15.70 2.29 -0.07
CA LEU A 124 -16.42 2.58 -1.30
C LEU A 124 -16.19 4.04 -1.72
N THR A 125 -15.96 4.27 -3.00
CA THR A 125 -15.82 5.63 -3.56
C THR A 125 -16.35 5.64 -4.99
N THR A 126 -17.18 6.64 -5.31
CA THR A 126 -17.68 6.83 -6.68
C THR A 126 -16.87 7.91 -7.37
N GLN A 127 -16.31 7.60 -8.53
CA GLN A 127 -15.56 8.55 -9.35
C GLN A 127 -15.89 8.36 -10.83
N ASN A 128 -16.21 9.45 -11.52
CA ASN A 128 -16.56 9.44 -12.95
C ASN A 128 -17.63 8.38 -13.28
N GLY A 129 -18.66 8.26 -12.42
CA GLY A 129 -19.75 7.27 -12.59
C GLY A 129 -19.36 5.81 -12.32
N THR A 130 -18.11 5.52 -11.94
CA THR A 130 -17.66 4.17 -11.55
C THR A 130 -17.57 4.07 -10.04
N ASN A 131 -18.08 2.97 -9.49
CA ASN A 131 -17.96 2.65 -8.06
C ASN A 131 -16.72 1.79 -7.85
N TYR A 132 -15.76 2.31 -7.10
CA TYR A 132 -14.57 1.59 -6.69
C TYR A 132 -14.72 1.12 -5.24
N GLU A 133 -14.32 -0.12 -4.98
CA GLU A 133 -14.25 -0.69 -3.65
C GLU A 133 -12.83 -1.19 -3.37
N VAL A 134 -12.26 -0.80 -2.22
CA VAL A 134 -11.03 -1.43 -1.70
C VAL A 134 -11.42 -2.76 -1.08
N VAL A 135 -11.05 -3.87 -1.74
CA VAL A 135 -11.44 -5.22 -1.33
C VAL A 135 -10.31 -5.98 -0.64
N GLY A 136 -9.13 -5.37 -0.49
CA GLY A 136 -7.98 -5.95 0.18
C GLY A 136 -6.84 -4.98 0.35
N ILE A 137 -6.06 -5.17 1.42
CA ILE A 137 -4.83 -4.42 1.72
C ILE A 137 -3.85 -5.40 2.35
N VAL A 138 -2.60 -5.42 1.90
CA VAL A 138 -1.51 -6.14 2.56
C VAL A 138 -0.25 -5.31 2.64
N GLN A 139 0.66 -5.71 3.53
CA GLN A 139 1.96 -5.09 3.60
C GLN A 139 2.90 -5.65 2.52
N ILE A 140 3.56 -4.74 1.80
CA ILE A 140 4.72 -5.07 0.95
C ILE A 140 6.00 -4.97 1.79
N GLY A 141 6.08 -3.97 2.67
CA GLY A 141 7.08 -3.88 3.74
C GLY A 141 7.30 -2.45 4.23
N LEU A 142 8.06 -2.31 5.31
CA LEU A 142 8.59 -1.00 5.69
C LEU A 142 9.67 -0.58 4.69
N ALA A 143 9.58 0.65 4.20
CA ALA A 143 10.59 1.24 3.36
C ALA A 143 11.64 1.99 4.19
N TYR A 144 12.89 1.74 3.83
CA TYR A 144 14.07 2.30 4.46
C TYR A 144 14.82 3.18 3.47
N LEU A 145 15.58 4.14 3.98
CA LEU A 145 16.44 4.98 3.15
C LEU A 145 17.68 4.19 2.74
N PHE A 146 17.84 3.98 1.44
CA PHE A 146 19.08 3.48 0.85
C PHE A 146 19.84 4.64 0.25
N VAL A 147 21.09 4.80 0.68
CA VAL A 147 21.95 5.93 0.32
C VAL A 147 23.25 5.46 -0.30
N ARG A 148 23.79 6.23 -1.24
CA ARG A 148 25.12 5.99 -1.83
C ARG A 148 26.28 6.34 -0.90
N ASP A 149 26.04 7.22 0.07
CA ASP A 149 27.02 7.64 1.07
C ASP A 149 26.41 7.54 2.48
N ARG A 150 27.02 6.70 3.33
CA ARG A 150 26.66 6.54 4.74
C ARG A 150 26.78 7.82 5.57
N ASN A 151 27.53 8.82 5.09
CA ASN A 151 27.63 10.12 5.74
C ASN A 151 26.33 10.92 5.65
N LEU A 152 25.35 10.53 4.83
CA LEU A 152 24.01 11.12 4.79
C LEU A 152 23.17 10.75 6.04
N ASN A 153 23.75 10.93 7.22
CA ASN A 153 23.25 10.44 8.50
C ASN A 153 22.62 11.53 9.40
N SER A 154 22.34 12.71 8.85
CA SER A 154 21.59 13.78 9.53
C SER A 154 20.80 14.60 8.52
N ILE A 155 19.84 15.39 8.98
CA ILE A 155 19.02 16.26 8.09
C ILE A 155 19.89 17.30 7.39
N GLU A 156 20.89 17.83 8.08
CA GLU A 156 21.79 18.85 7.54
C GLU A 156 22.61 18.30 6.37
N LYS A 157 23.04 17.04 6.47
CA LYS A 157 23.85 16.39 5.43
C LYS A 157 23.07 15.93 4.21
N VAL A 158 21.75 15.76 4.31
CA VAL A 158 20.90 15.42 3.16
C VAL A 158 20.46 16.65 2.35
N ARG A 159 20.65 17.87 2.86
CA ARG A 159 20.31 19.09 2.13
C ARG A 159 21.07 19.15 0.80
N GLY A 160 20.36 19.52 -0.27
CA GLY A 160 20.89 19.61 -1.62
C GLY A 160 21.12 18.27 -2.33
N THR A 161 21.00 17.13 -1.64
CA THR A 161 21.10 15.82 -2.29
C THR A 161 19.88 15.53 -3.15
N LYS A 162 20.07 14.79 -4.23
CA LYS A 162 19.01 14.33 -5.13
C LYS A 162 18.40 13.04 -4.57
N PHE A 163 17.09 13.05 -4.45
CA PHE A 163 16.31 11.95 -3.89
C PHE A 163 15.28 11.49 -4.92
N ALA A 164 15.29 10.21 -5.32
CA ALA A 164 14.26 9.74 -6.25
C ALA A 164 12.91 9.61 -5.55
N ILE A 165 11.89 10.24 -6.12
CA ILE A 165 10.51 10.16 -5.65
C ILE A 165 9.62 9.55 -6.73
N LEU A 166 8.54 8.90 -6.31
CA LEU A 166 7.48 8.46 -7.22
C LEU A 166 6.68 9.69 -7.65
N GLN A 167 6.68 9.98 -8.96
CA GLN A 167 6.16 11.25 -9.49
C GLN A 167 4.66 11.47 -9.25
N TYR A 168 3.91 10.40 -9.02
CA TYR A 168 2.47 10.41 -8.75
C TYR A 168 2.15 10.60 -7.26
N ASP A 169 3.13 10.59 -6.35
CA ASP A 169 2.92 10.81 -4.92
C ASP A 169 3.40 12.19 -4.47
N ALA A 170 2.45 13.12 -4.39
CA ALA A 170 2.71 14.49 -3.92
C ALA A 170 3.28 14.51 -2.49
N ALA A 171 2.97 13.51 -1.67
CA ALA A 171 3.51 13.43 -0.32
C ALA A 171 5.03 13.29 -0.32
N GLN A 172 5.60 12.39 -1.13
CA GLN A 172 7.06 12.22 -1.23
C GLN A 172 7.75 13.52 -1.64
N LYS A 173 7.20 14.25 -2.62
CA LYS A 173 7.75 15.54 -3.05
C LYS A 173 7.86 16.52 -1.88
N ILE A 174 6.74 16.76 -1.19
CA ILE A 174 6.67 17.71 -0.07
C ILE A 174 7.61 17.29 1.07
N MET A 175 7.70 15.99 1.36
CA MET A 175 8.56 15.48 2.43
C MET A 175 10.05 15.62 2.10
N VAL A 176 10.45 15.34 0.86
CA VAL A 176 11.83 15.52 0.40
C VAL A 176 12.24 17.00 0.40
N GLU A 177 11.35 17.89 -0.05
CA GLU A 177 11.59 19.34 -0.01
C GLU A 177 11.68 19.87 1.43
N SER A 178 10.91 19.30 2.36
CA SER A 178 10.91 19.69 3.79
C SER A 178 12.25 19.43 4.50
N VAL A 179 13.04 18.47 4.01
CA VAL A 179 14.41 18.22 4.50
C VAL A 179 15.48 18.93 3.66
N GLY A 180 15.08 19.76 2.70
CA GLY A 180 15.98 20.52 1.83
C GLY A 180 16.68 19.69 0.75
N ALA A 181 16.22 18.47 0.49
CA ALA A 181 16.70 17.63 -0.61
C ALA A 181 15.95 17.96 -1.91
N GLN A 182 16.51 17.54 -3.05
CA GLN A 182 15.96 17.77 -4.38
C GLN A 182 15.16 16.54 -4.84
N PRO A 183 13.83 16.63 -5.00
CA PRO A 183 13.04 15.52 -5.51
C PRO A 183 13.32 15.29 -7.00
N ILE A 184 13.72 14.08 -7.36
CA ILE A 184 13.90 13.63 -8.75
C ILE A 184 12.72 12.73 -9.14
N PRO A 185 11.78 13.21 -9.98
CA PRO A 185 10.63 12.44 -10.42
C PRO A 185 11.03 11.12 -11.06
N SER A 186 10.37 10.03 -10.66
CA SER A 186 10.64 8.66 -11.08
C SER A 186 9.36 7.82 -11.10
N GLU A 187 9.44 6.67 -11.76
CA GLU A 187 8.47 5.58 -11.71
C GLU A 187 9.10 4.37 -11.02
N ILE A 188 8.28 3.38 -10.64
CA ILE A 188 8.78 2.14 -10.04
C ILE A 188 9.79 1.42 -10.97
N THR A 189 9.63 1.60 -12.29
CA THR A 189 10.50 0.98 -13.32
C THR A 189 11.90 1.59 -13.42
N ASP A 190 12.15 2.77 -12.85
CA ASP A 190 13.42 3.50 -13.02
C ASP A 190 14.05 4.11 -11.75
N PHE A 191 13.32 4.27 -10.64
CA PHE A 191 13.85 4.94 -9.46
C PHE A 191 15.13 4.28 -8.89
N VAL A 192 15.22 2.95 -8.87
CA VAL A 192 16.44 2.23 -8.46
C VAL A 192 17.53 2.32 -9.52
N LYS A 193 17.18 2.39 -10.82
CA LYS A 193 18.17 2.58 -11.90
C LYS A 193 18.88 3.91 -11.74
N LYS A 194 18.18 4.95 -11.29
CA LYS A 194 18.78 6.25 -10.96
C LYS A 194 19.76 6.15 -9.80
N LEU A 195 19.45 5.39 -8.75
CA LEU A 195 20.40 5.13 -7.66
C LEU A 195 21.62 4.36 -8.18
N ASN A 196 21.39 3.29 -8.94
CA ASN A 196 22.43 2.40 -9.45
C ASN A 196 23.40 3.12 -10.41
N SER A 197 22.89 4.09 -11.18
CA SER A 197 23.70 4.92 -12.08
C SER A 197 24.28 6.19 -11.43
N GLY A 198 23.96 6.46 -10.17
CA GLY A 198 24.44 7.65 -9.45
C GLY A 198 23.75 8.96 -9.84
N GLN A 199 22.59 8.90 -10.51
CA GLN A 199 21.78 10.08 -10.81
C GLN A 199 21.10 10.66 -9.55
N VAL A 200 20.88 9.83 -8.54
CA VAL A 200 20.39 10.21 -7.22
C VAL A 200 21.26 9.62 -6.13
N GLU A 201 21.37 10.32 -5.01
CA GLU A 201 22.13 9.86 -3.84
C GLU A 201 21.29 8.98 -2.91
N ALA A 202 19.96 9.12 -2.94
CA ALA A 202 19.06 8.42 -2.02
C ALA A 202 17.73 7.98 -2.65
N ILE A 203 17.21 6.85 -2.16
CA ILE A 203 15.87 6.34 -2.43
C ILE A 203 15.24 5.79 -1.14
N ALA A 204 13.91 5.67 -1.11
CA ALA A 204 13.20 4.87 -0.12
C ALA A 204 12.67 3.59 -0.77
N ALA A 205 12.94 2.43 -0.19
CA ALA A 205 12.43 1.15 -0.72
C ALA A 205 12.21 0.12 0.39
N PRO A 206 11.20 -0.78 0.26
CA PRO A 206 11.05 -1.90 1.16
C PRO A 206 12.06 -3.00 0.86
N ALA A 207 12.27 -3.89 1.83
CA ALA A 207 13.13 -5.06 1.67
C ALA A 207 12.77 -5.93 0.45
N TYR A 208 11.48 -5.96 0.09
CA TYR A 208 10.96 -6.63 -1.10
C TYR A 208 11.67 -6.21 -2.39
N ALA A 209 12.05 -4.94 -2.51
CA ALA A 209 12.71 -4.41 -3.70
C ALA A 209 14.24 -4.64 -3.72
N TYR A 210 14.85 -4.99 -2.59
CA TYR A 210 16.31 -4.99 -2.43
C TYR A 210 17.05 -5.91 -3.41
N LYS A 211 16.63 -7.19 -3.49
CA LYS A 211 17.22 -8.16 -4.43
C LYS A 211 16.70 -7.97 -5.85
N PRO A 212 15.37 -7.90 -6.11
CA PRO A 212 14.84 -7.80 -7.47
C PRO A 212 15.37 -6.62 -8.27
N LEU A 213 15.58 -5.47 -7.62
CA LEU A 213 16.04 -4.25 -8.27
C LEU A 213 17.55 -4.01 -8.10
N GLU A 214 18.26 -4.98 -7.50
CA GLU A 214 19.71 -4.93 -7.29
C GLU A 214 20.18 -3.66 -6.56
N ILE A 215 19.44 -3.20 -5.55
CA ILE A 215 19.73 -1.96 -4.79
C ILE A 215 21.16 -1.96 -4.23
N GLY A 216 21.68 -3.15 -3.90
CA GLY A 216 23.07 -3.36 -3.47
C GLY A 216 24.13 -2.79 -4.43
N LYS A 217 23.87 -2.77 -5.74
CA LYS A 217 24.78 -2.20 -6.75
C LYS A 217 24.90 -0.68 -6.59
N GLY A 218 23.80 0.01 -6.35
CA GLY A 218 23.77 1.47 -6.22
C GLY A 218 24.39 1.99 -4.92
N ILE A 219 24.17 1.30 -3.80
CA ILE A 219 24.79 1.70 -2.52
C ILE A 219 26.29 1.40 -2.49
N GLY A 220 26.76 0.37 -3.21
CA GLY A 220 28.17 0.01 -3.28
C GLY A 220 28.80 -0.25 -1.90
N ALA A 221 30.10 0.05 -1.77
CA ALA A 221 30.84 -0.13 -0.51
C ALA A 221 30.63 1.01 0.51
N ASN A 222 30.35 2.22 0.02
CA ASN A 222 30.29 3.44 0.83
C ASN A 222 28.88 3.73 1.37
N GLY A 223 27.87 3.21 0.70
CA GLY A 223 26.47 3.43 1.04
C GLY A 223 25.99 2.64 2.26
N ALA A 224 24.74 2.89 2.60
CA ALA A 224 24.07 2.30 3.74
C ALA A 224 22.55 2.22 3.53
N MET A 225 21.89 1.44 4.37
CA MET A 225 20.46 1.45 4.60
C MET A 225 20.20 1.94 6.03
N PHE A 226 19.50 3.06 6.18
CA PHE A 226 19.09 3.52 7.50
C PHE A 226 17.90 2.70 8.02
N THR A 227 18.02 2.14 9.21
CA THR A 227 16.99 1.28 9.84
C THR A 227 15.75 2.03 10.33
N PHE A 228 15.72 3.36 10.17
CA PHE A 228 14.56 4.18 10.45
C PHE A 228 13.56 4.08 9.28
N PRO A 229 12.38 3.46 9.49
CA PRO A 229 11.38 3.32 8.44
C PRO A 229 10.73 4.68 8.16
N VAL A 230 10.70 5.06 6.89
CA VAL A 230 10.14 6.36 6.46
C VAL A 230 8.71 6.22 5.95
N VAL A 231 8.34 5.05 5.43
CA VAL A 231 6.98 4.78 4.97
C VAL A 231 6.68 3.29 5.10
N ASN A 232 5.44 2.95 5.43
CA ASN A 232 4.93 1.61 5.29
C ASN A 232 4.35 1.48 3.89
N VAL A 233 4.88 0.57 3.07
CA VAL A 233 4.38 0.36 1.71
C VAL A 233 3.38 -0.77 1.74
N THR A 234 2.15 -0.48 1.32
CA THR A 234 1.08 -1.47 1.19
C THR A 234 0.63 -1.63 -0.25
N GLY A 235 0.00 -2.76 -0.52
CA GLY A 235 -0.67 -3.03 -1.80
C GLY A 235 -2.16 -3.13 -1.57
N ASP A 236 -2.92 -2.32 -2.31
CA ASP A 236 -4.38 -2.29 -2.31
C ASP A 236 -4.92 -3.09 -3.50
N LEU A 237 -5.94 -3.90 -3.24
CA LEU A 237 -6.77 -4.49 -4.29
C LEU A 237 -8.03 -3.64 -4.44
N ILE A 238 -8.16 -2.96 -5.57
CA ILE A 238 -9.28 -2.08 -5.90
C ILE A 238 -10.16 -2.74 -6.96
N ALA A 239 -11.44 -2.91 -6.67
CA ALA A 239 -12.42 -3.49 -7.58
C ALA A 239 -13.41 -2.45 -8.09
N ARG A 240 -13.82 -2.55 -9.36
CA ARG A 240 -15.03 -1.91 -9.89
C ARG A 240 -16.22 -2.69 -9.34
N SER A 241 -16.87 -2.16 -8.30
CA SER A 241 -17.76 -2.95 -7.44
C SER A 241 -18.96 -3.56 -8.19
N ASP A 242 -19.39 -2.93 -9.28
CA ASP A 242 -20.47 -3.40 -10.16
C ASP A 242 -20.10 -4.65 -10.99
N LYS A 243 -18.82 -5.02 -11.03
CA LYS A 243 -18.31 -6.20 -11.74
C LYS A 243 -18.20 -7.44 -10.88
N PHE A 244 -18.48 -7.32 -9.58
CA PHE A 244 -18.34 -8.39 -8.61
C PHE A 244 -19.68 -8.70 -7.92
N PRO A 245 -19.87 -9.94 -7.43
CA PRO A 245 -21.06 -10.32 -6.69
C PRO A 245 -21.34 -9.43 -5.47
N ALA A 246 -22.60 -9.38 -5.06
CA ALA A 246 -22.98 -8.68 -3.84
C ALA A 246 -22.17 -9.19 -2.62
N ASN A 247 -21.77 -8.28 -1.75
CA ASN A 247 -20.93 -8.54 -0.57
C ASN A 247 -19.52 -9.07 -0.87
N PHE A 248 -19.07 -9.10 -2.13
CA PHE A 248 -17.74 -9.58 -2.49
C PHE A 248 -16.63 -8.86 -1.72
N GLY A 249 -16.67 -7.52 -1.66
CA GLY A 249 -15.64 -6.75 -0.99
C GLY A 249 -15.51 -7.07 0.51
N MET A 250 -16.62 -7.35 1.21
CA MET A 250 -16.56 -7.77 2.62
C MET A 250 -15.87 -9.13 2.78
N LYS A 251 -16.28 -10.13 1.99
CA LYS A 251 -15.68 -11.48 2.03
C LYS A 251 -14.20 -11.46 1.67
N SER A 252 -13.84 -10.65 0.67
CA SER A 252 -12.46 -10.44 0.27
C SER A 252 -11.64 -9.83 1.42
N ARG A 253 -12.10 -8.73 2.03
CA ARG A 253 -11.39 -8.09 3.16
C ARG A 253 -11.21 -9.04 4.35
N GLU A 254 -12.21 -9.86 4.66
CA GLU A 254 -12.10 -10.89 5.71
C GLU A 254 -11.00 -11.93 5.40
N TRP A 255 -10.87 -12.33 4.14
CA TRP A 255 -9.78 -13.22 3.73
C TRP A 255 -8.42 -12.54 3.89
N PHE A 256 -8.28 -11.28 3.47
CA PHE A 256 -7.04 -10.52 3.64
C PHE A 256 -6.62 -10.40 5.12
N ILE A 257 -7.58 -10.15 6.02
CA ILE A 257 -7.33 -10.14 7.48
C ILE A 257 -6.75 -11.48 7.95
N LYS A 258 -7.29 -12.61 7.47
CA LYS A 258 -6.78 -13.95 7.82
C LYS A 258 -5.37 -14.21 7.30
N GLN A 259 -4.97 -13.59 6.19
CA GLN A 259 -3.63 -13.73 5.62
C GLN A 259 -2.56 -12.84 6.26
N LEU A 260 -2.94 -11.85 7.09
CA LEU A 260 -1.98 -10.93 7.69
C LEU A 260 -0.83 -11.65 8.43
N PRO A 261 -1.05 -12.67 9.28
CA PRO A 261 0.06 -13.33 9.96
C PRO A 261 1.12 -13.90 8.99
N GLN A 262 0.69 -14.52 7.90
CA GLN A 262 1.59 -15.06 6.86
C GLN A 262 2.28 -13.93 6.09
N ASN A 263 1.54 -12.89 5.72
CA ASN A 263 2.08 -11.71 5.05
C ASN A 263 3.20 -11.04 5.89
N PHE A 264 2.97 -10.80 7.17
CA PHE A 264 3.95 -10.19 8.07
C PHE A 264 5.17 -11.09 8.35
N ALA A 265 4.98 -12.41 8.41
CA ALA A 265 6.09 -13.35 8.51
C ALA A 265 6.99 -13.31 7.27
N MET A 266 6.38 -13.21 6.08
CA MET A 266 7.09 -13.05 4.81
C MET A 266 7.87 -11.73 4.77
N VAL A 267 7.24 -10.60 5.13
CA VAL A 267 7.91 -9.28 5.20
C VAL A 267 9.13 -9.34 6.13
N LYS A 268 8.96 -9.89 7.34
CA LYS A 268 10.06 -10.03 8.31
C LYS A 268 11.23 -10.85 7.76
N ARG A 269 10.95 -11.92 7.00
CA ARG A 269 11.98 -12.74 6.35
C ARG A 269 12.77 -11.93 5.33
N LEU A 270 12.10 -11.10 4.51
CA LEU A 270 12.76 -10.22 3.55
C LEU A 270 13.65 -9.17 4.23
N GLU A 271 13.14 -8.52 5.28
CA GLU A 271 13.90 -7.53 6.07
C GLU A 271 15.15 -8.13 6.73
N THR A 272 15.04 -9.37 7.21
CA THR A 272 16.16 -10.14 7.76
C THR A 272 17.18 -10.49 6.67
N GLY A 273 16.72 -10.70 5.43
CA GLY A 273 17.57 -10.98 4.27
C GLY A 273 18.43 -9.81 3.78
N ILE A 274 18.21 -8.59 4.30
CA ILE A 274 19.08 -7.44 4.01
C ILE A 274 20.42 -7.61 4.76
N PRO A 275 21.58 -7.50 4.08
CA PRO A 275 22.89 -7.70 4.70
C PRO A 275 23.11 -6.80 5.93
N PRO A 276 23.50 -7.35 7.09
CA PRO A 276 23.73 -6.54 8.29
C PRO A 276 24.78 -5.44 8.10
N LYS A 277 25.81 -5.70 7.28
CA LYS A 277 26.94 -4.77 7.04
C LYS A 277 26.55 -3.42 6.43
N ILE A 278 25.39 -3.32 5.79
CA ILE A 278 24.90 -2.07 5.21
C ILE A 278 23.91 -1.34 6.13
N LYS A 279 23.43 -1.98 7.21
CA LYS A 279 22.42 -1.38 8.09
C LYS A 279 23.09 -0.36 9.01
N LEU A 280 22.54 0.85 9.04
CA LEU A 280 23.00 1.94 9.88
C LEU A 280 21.84 2.52 10.69
N ASN A 281 22.10 2.91 11.94
CA ASN A 281 21.12 3.61 12.76
C ASN A 281 21.42 5.11 12.72
N PHE A 282 20.38 5.94 12.71
CA PHE A 282 20.53 7.34 13.08
C PHE A 282 20.90 7.47 14.55
N SER A 283 21.52 8.58 14.92
CA SER A 283 21.62 8.98 16.32
C SER A 283 20.22 9.15 16.92
N ALA A 284 20.09 9.08 18.25
CA ALA A 284 18.80 9.32 18.91
C ALA A 284 18.28 10.74 18.62
N GLU A 285 19.17 11.71 18.53
CA GLU A 285 18.86 13.09 18.19
C GLU A 285 18.32 13.22 16.76
N ASP A 286 19.02 12.66 15.77
CA ASP A 286 18.58 12.73 14.38
C ASP A 286 17.28 11.97 14.16
N LYS A 287 17.12 10.81 14.79
CA LYS A 287 15.85 10.06 14.77
C LYS A 287 14.69 10.94 15.25
N LEU A 288 14.88 11.66 16.35
CA LEU A 288 13.85 12.56 16.89
C LEU A 288 13.58 13.74 15.94
N LYS A 289 14.62 14.35 15.36
CA LYS A 289 14.47 15.45 14.39
C LYS A 289 13.69 14.98 13.15
N TYR A 290 14.05 13.83 12.58
CA TYR A 290 13.32 13.24 11.46
C TYR A 290 11.87 13.00 11.83
N GLN A 291 11.59 12.40 12.98
CA GLN A 291 10.22 12.13 13.39
C GLN A 291 9.37 13.41 13.51
N LYS A 292 9.93 14.50 14.05
CA LYS A 292 9.24 15.81 14.11
C LYS A 292 8.87 16.34 12.72
N ILE A 293 9.83 16.33 11.79
CA ILE A 293 9.58 16.73 10.39
C ILE A 293 8.52 15.85 9.75
N LEU A 294 8.60 14.52 9.96
CA LEU A 294 7.60 13.59 9.43
C LEU A 294 6.20 13.88 9.96
N ARG A 295 6.07 14.22 11.24
CA ARG A 295 4.79 14.62 11.85
C ARG A 295 4.26 15.92 11.25
N GLU A 296 5.09 16.95 11.18
CA GLU A 296 4.69 18.25 10.60
C GLU A 296 4.24 18.08 9.15
N GLY A 297 4.97 17.27 8.39
CA GLY A 297 4.61 16.86 7.04
C GLY A 297 3.24 16.19 6.96
N ARG A 298 2.94 15.21 7.82
CA ARG A 298 1.61 14.58 7.88
C ARG A 298 0.50 15.58 8.17
N LEU A 299 0.69 16.49 9.12
CA LEU A 299 -0.29 17.53 9.44
C LEU A 299 -0.52 18.46 8.24
N GLY A 300 0.56 18.92 7.60
CA GLY A 300 0.49 19.77 6.42
C GLY A 300 -0.23 19.10 5.25
N LEU A 301 0.15 17.85 4.94
CA LEU A 301 -0.44 17.05 3.87
C LEU A 301 -1.92 16.73 4.13
N THR A 302 -2.31 16.54 5.39
CA THR A 302 -3.72 16.35 5.77
C THR A 302 -4.51 17.63 5.56
N LYS A 303 -3.96 18.79 5.97
CA LYS A 303 -4.59 20.11 5.78
C LYS A 303 -4.76 20.45 4.29
N GLN A 304 -3.80 20.06 3.46
CA GLN A 304 -3.86 20.23 1.99
C GLN A 304 -4.81 19.23 1.31
N GLY A 305 -5.40 18.30 2.06
CA GLY A 305 -6.30 17.30 1.51
C GLY A 305 -5.59 16.16 0.76
N VAL A 306 -4.29 15.96 0.94
CA VAL A 306 -3.57 14.81 0.40
C VAL A 306 -3.91 13.55 1.21
N TYR A 307 -3.80 13.62 2.53
CA TYR A 307 -4.17 12.52 3.43
C TYR A 307 -5.61 12.63 3.94
N ASP A 308 -6.21 11.48 4.22
CA ASP A 308 -7.50 11.39 4.92
C ASP A 308 -7.29 11.60 6.44
N ALA A 309 -8.02 12.55 7.03
CA ALA A 309 -7.90 12.88 8.44
C ALA A 309 -8.35 11.72 9.36
N THR A 310 -9.35 10.94 8.95
CA THR A 310 -9.75 9.76 9.73
C THR A 310 -8.61 8.74 9.73
N MET A 311 -7.98 8.52 8.59
CA MET A 311 -6.84 7.61 8.50
C MET A 311 -5.66 8.08 9.34
N MET A 312 -5.37 9.39 9.38
CA MET A 312 -4.30 9.92 10.23
C MET A 312 -4.55 9.64 11.72
N SER A 313 -5.78 9.86 12.18
CA SER A 313 -6.20 9.49 13.53
C SER A 313 -6.07 7.98 13.80
N VAL A 314 -6.38 7.12 12.82
CA VAL A 314 -6.19 5.66 12.92
C VAL A 314 -4.72 5.31 13.10
N LEU A 315 -3.85 5.85 12.23
CA LEU A 315 -2.41 5.59 12.28
C LEU A 315 -1.81 6.06 13.60
N LYS A 316 -2.19 7.26 14.07
CA LYS A 316 -1.73 7.77 15.38
C LYS A 316 -2.16 6.87 16.52
N ARG A 317 -3.42 6.42 16.55
CA ARG A 317 -3.90 5.47 17.57
C ARG A 317 -3.15 4.15 17.52
N ALA A 318 -2.87 3.62 16.33
CA ALA A 318 -2.08 2.41 16.15
C ALA A 318 -0.64 2.59 16.68
N ARG A 319 0.03 3.69 16.31
CA ARG A 319 1.36 4.06 16.83
C ARG A 319 1.34 4.13 18.36
N CYS A 320 0.42 4.89 18.94
CA CYS A 320 0.36 5.10 20.39
C CYS A 320 -0.07 3.88 21.20
N THR A 321 -0.70 2.88 20.57
CA THR A 321 -0.97 1.60 21.21
C THR A 321 0.29 0.77 21.37
N ILE A 322 1.21 0.83 20.38
CA ILE A 322 2.46 0.06 20.35
C ILE A 322 3.60 0.80 21.05
N GLU A 323 3.77 2.09 20.74
CA GLU A 323 4.83 2.95 21.22
C GLU A 323 4.28 4.01 22.19
N ARG A 324 3.77 3.56 23.34
CA ARG A 324 3.04 4.43 24.29
C ARG A 324 3.82 5.65 24.79
N THR A 325 5.15 5.55 24.83
CA THR A 325 6.06 6.60 25.30
C THR A 325 6.52 7.55 24.19
N ASN A 326 6.04 7.36 22.95
CA ASN A 326 6.36 8.23 21.84
C ASN A 326 5.76 9.63 22.08
N PHE A 327 6.55 10.68 21.83
CA PHE A 327 6.14 12.06 22.10
C PHE A 327 4.87 12.48 21.33
N GLU A 328 4.60 11.87 20.17
CA GLU A 328 3.40 12.18 19.39
C GLU A 328 2.09 11.83 20.13
N CYS A 329 2.15 10.92 21.10
CA CYS A 329 0.99 10.39 21.79
C CYS A 329 0.38 11.33 22.83
N THR A 330 1.13 12.33 23.27
CA THR A 330 0.64 13.40 24.17
C THR A 330 0.23 14.66 23.42
N LEU A 331 0.60 14.79 22.14
CA LEU A 331 0.25 15.93 21.32
C LEU A 331 -1.17 15.81 20.78
N THR A 332 -1.83 16.94 20.54
CA THR A 332 -3.12 16.99 19.82
C THR A 332 -2.91 16.96 18.31
N GLY A 333 -3.97 16.64 17.55
CA GLY A 333 -3.95 16.58 16.09
C GLY A 333 -3.39 15.28 15.50
N GLU A 334 -3.54 15.15 14.18
CA GLU A 334 -3.65 13.90 13.39
C GLU A 334 -4.99 13.17 13.56
#